data_AF-A0A1G4Q069-F1
#
_entry.id   AF-A0A1G4Q069-F1
#
_cell.length_a   1.000
_cell.length_b   1.000
_cell.length_c   1.000
_cell.angle_alpha   90.00
_cell.angle_beta   90.00
_cell.angle_gamma   90.00
#
_symmetry.space_group_name_H-M   'P 1'
#
loop_
_entity.id
_entity.type
_entity.pdbx_description
1 polymer ?
#
loop_
_entity_poly.entity_id
_entity_poly.type
_entity_poly.pdbx_seq_one_letter_code
_entity_poly.pdbx_strand_id
1 'polypeptide(L)'
;MENTEGIRQKRRHRASLDPFDRKILAALAADAGQSYAVLGDRVGLSPPSVHERVKRLKRSGVIRDVVARLDGTAVGKPLLAFVHVEAAGWGKSERLMQISRFPEVEEMHSVAGDASMILKVRLENPQALEFLLGQIHSVPGVSGTRSYVALSTYLERPVQAQVTAEWPSVPLPSE
;
A
#
# COMPACT_ATOMS: atom_id res chain seq x y z
N MET A 1 28.78 -8.15 -12.82
CA MET A 1 27.68 -9.13 -12.78
C MET A 1 27.06 -9.03 -11.40
N GLU A 2 26.10 -8.12 -11.21
CA GLU A 2 25.53 -7.82 -9.89
C GLU A 2 24.30 -8.70 -9.61
N ASN A 3 24.33 -9.29 -8.42
CA ASN A 3 23.48 -10.39 -8.00
C ASN A 3 22.05 -9.90 -7.67
N THR A 4 21.15 -9.92 -8.66
CA THR A 4 19.74 -9.49 -8.52
C THR A 4 18.83 -10.59 -7.92
N GLU A 5 19.39 -11.75 -7.56
CA GLU A 5 18.63 -12.95 -7.18
C GLU A 5 17.84 -12.79 -5.85
N GLY A 6 18.19 -11.83 -5.00
CA GLY A 6 17.48 -11.55 -3.74
C GLY A 6 16.17 -10.78 -3.86
N ILE A 7 15.85 -10.21 -5.04
CA ILE A 7 14.76 -9.23 -5.22
C ILE A 7 13.54 -9.83 -5.95
N ARG A 8 13.36 -11.15 -5.84
CA ARG A 8 12.23 -11.88 -6.45
C ARG A 8 11.15 -12.12 -5.39
N GLN A 9 10.05 -11.39 -5.48
CA GLN A 9 8.90 -11.53 -4.59
C GLN A 9 8.33 -12.96 -4.74
N LYS A 10 8.38 -13.79 -3.68
CA LYS A 10 7.81 -15.15 -3.69
C LYS A 10 6.32 -15.07 -4.06
N ARG A 11 5.87 -15.84 -5.07
CA ARG A 11 4.44 -15.98 -5.42
C ARG A 11 3.68 -16.43 -4.17
N ARG A 12 2.79 -15.59 -3.66
CA ARG A 12 1.95 -15.91 -2.50
C ARG A 12 0.79 -16.79 -2.97
N HIS A 13 0.59 -17.93 -2.29
CA HIS A 13 -0.58 -18.77 -2.52
C HIS A 13 -1.87 -18.02 -2.16
N ARG A 14 -2.88 -18.09 -3.04
CA ARG A 14 -4.21 -17.52 -2.78
C ARG A 14 -4.87 -18.34 -1.68
N ALA A 15 -5.02 -17.78 -0.48
CA ALA A 15 -5.79 -18.41 0.58
C ALA A 15 -7.25 -18.55 0.11
N SER A 16 -7.85 -19.73 0.30
CA SER A 16 -9.29 -19.90 0.12
C SER A 16 -10.00 -19.19 1.28
N LEU A 17 -10.69 -18.09 1.00
CA LEU A 17 -11.43 -17.30 1.98
C LEU A 17 -12.93 -17.55 1.80
N ASP A 18 -13.57 -18.00 2.88
CA ASP A 18 -15.03 -18.13 2.90
C ASP A 18 -15.72 -16.76 3.07
N PRO A 19 -17.06 -16.68 2.90
CA PRO A 19 -17.78 -15.41 3.02
C PRO A 19 -17.66 -14.74 4.40
N PHE A 20 -17.56 -15.53 5.48
CA PHE A 20 -17.40 -14.99 6.83
C PHE A 20 -16.01 -14.39 7.03
N ASP A 21 -14.96 -15.03 6.51
CA ASP A 21 -13.60 -14.51 6.54
C ASP A 21 -13.53 -13.15 5.84
N ARG A 22 -14.19 -13.00 4.69
CA ARG A 22 -14.25 -11.73 3.98
C ARG A 22 -14.96 -10.64 4.78
N LYS A 23 -16.07 -10.96 5.44
CA LYS A 23 -16.79 -10.03 6.31
C LYS A 23 -15.95 -9.60 7.52
N ILE A 24 -15.27 -10.56 8.17
CA ILE A 24 -14.36 -10.29 9.29
C ILE A 24 -13.21 -9.37 8.84
N LEU A 25 -12.55 -9.71 7.73
CA LEU A 25 -11.45 -8.92 7.19
C LEU A 25 -11.89 -7.51 6.78
N ALA A 26 -13.07 -7.37 6.18
CA ALA A 26 -13.63 -6.06 5.85
C ALA A 26 -13.88 -5.20 7.10
N ALA A 27 -14.43 -5.80 8.16
CA ALA A 27 -14.66 -5.09 9.41
C ALA A 27 -13.34 -4.67 10.09
N LEU A 28 -12.35 -5.57 10.13
CA LEU A 28 -11.03 -5.29 10.68
C LEU A 28 -10.25 -4.25 9.86
N ALA A 29 -10.37 -4.26 8.53
CA ALA A 29 -9.72 -3.27 7.67
C ALA A 29 -10.31 -1.87 7.85
N ALA A 30 -11.57 -1.77 8.28
CA ALA A 30 -12.20 -0.51 8.64
C ALA A 30 -11.79 -0.06 10.05
N ASP A 31 -11.82 -0.98 11.02
CA ASP A 31 -11.47 -0.71 12.42
C ASP A 31 -11.01 -2.02 13.12
N ALA A 32 -9.70 -2.15 13.27
CA ALA A 32 -9.09 -3.32 13.91
C ALA A 32 -9.15 -3.28 15.45
N GLY A 33 -9.61 -2.18 16.05
CA GLY A 33 -9.72 -2.02 17.50
C GLY A 33 -10.99 -2.64 18.10
N GLN A 34 -11.91 -3.11 17.27
CA GLN A 34 -13.19 -3.67 17.71
C GLN A 34 -13.02 -4.99 18.46
N SER A 35 -13.84 -5.18 19.49
CA SER A 35 -13.88 -6.44 20.22
C SER A 35 -14.43 -7.57 19.34
N TYR A 36 -14.05 -8.81 19.63
CA TYR A 36 -14.59 -9.97 18.92
C TYR A 36 -16.10 -10.16 19.14
N ALA A 37 -16.66 -9.59 20.21
CA ALA A 37 -18.11 -9.56 20.40
C ALA A 37 -18.80 -8.68 19.35
N VAL A 38 -18.34 -7.44 19.19
CA VAL A 38 -18.88 -6.50 18.19
C VAL A 38 -18.69 -7.04 16.77
N LEU A 39 -17.53 -7.64 16.49
CA LEU A 39 -17.28 -8.29 15.20
C LEU A 39 -18.21 -9.48 14.99
N GLY A 40 -18.43 -10.31 16.01
CA GLY A 40 -19.33 -11.46 15.99
C GLY A 40 -20.76 -11.07 15.63
N ASP A 41 -21.29 -10.05 16.29
CA ASP A 41 -22.63 -9.51 16.03
C ASP A 41 -22.77 -9.00 14.60
N ARG A 42 -21.74 -8.29 14.08
CA ARG A 42 -21.74 -7.77 12.70
C ARG A 42 -21.71 -8.86 11.63
N VAL A 43 -21.03 -9.97 11.89
CA VAL A 43 -20.83 -11.02 10.87
C VAL A 43 -21.72 -12.24 11.06
N GLY A 44 -22.48 -12.32 12.16
CA GLY A 44 -23.35 -13.45 12.48
C GLY A 44 -22.61 -14.67 13.03
N LEU A 45 -21.57 -14.45 13.85
CA LEU A 45 -20.76 -15.51 14.47
C LEU A 45 -20.59 -15.28 15.98
N SER A 46 -20.37 -16.37 16.73
CA SER A 46 -20.02 -16.25 18.14
C SER A 46 -18.61 -15.64 18.32
N PRO A 47 -18.35 -14.92 19.43
CA PRO A 47 -17.03 -14.33 19.69
C PRO A 47 -15.85 -15.34 19.63
N PRO A 48 -15.97 -16.58 20.18
CA PRO A 48 -14.93 -17.60 20.04
C PRO A 48 -14.69 -18.02 18.58
N SER A 49 -15.75 -18.08 17.76
CA SER A 49 -15.63 -18.41 16.33
C SER A 49 -14.88 -17.34 15.55
N VAL A 50 -15.14 -16.06 15.85
CA VAL A 50 -14.38 -14.93 15.27
C VAL A 50 -12.92 -15.00 15.70
N HIS A 51 -12.65 -15.24 16.99
CA HIS A 51 -11.30 -15.34 17.53
C HIS A 51 -10.45 -16.38 16.77
N GLU A 52 -10.95 -17.61 16.64
CA GLU A 52 -10.23 -18.69 15.96
C GLU A 52 -10.00 -18.39 14.47
N ARG A 53 -10.97 -17.76 13.79
CA ARG A 53 -10.83 -17.32 12.40
C ARG A 53 -9.76 -16.24 12.25
N VAL A 54 -9.78 -15.19 13.06
CA VAL A 54 -8.76 -14.12 13.04
C VAL A 54 -7.38 -14.70 13.33
N LYS A 55 -7.26 -15.59 14.32
CA LYS A 55 -6.02 -16.31 14.64
C LYS A 55 -5.52 -17.14 13.46
N ARG A 56 -6.40 -17.84 12.74
CA ARG A 56 -6.07 -18.56 11.51
C ARG A 56 -5.60 -17.60 10.41
N LEU A 57 -6.32 -16.50 10.17
CA LEU A 57 -6.02 -15.52 9.12
C LEU A 57 -4.69 -14.78 9.34
N LYS A 58 -4.30 -14.56 10.61
CA LYS A 58 -2.96 -14.09 10.98
C LYS A 58 -1.90 -15.15 10.71
N ARG A 59 -2.11 -16.40 11.16
CA ARG A 59 -1.16 -17.51 10.95
C ARG A 59 -0.93 -17.83 9.48
N SER A 60 -1.94 -17.70 8.63
CA SER A 60 -1.83 -17.93 7.18
C SER A 60 -1.24 -16.75 6.41
N GLY A 61 -0.99 -15.61 7.07
CA GLY A 61 -0.43 -14.40 6.45
C GLY A 61 -1.44 -13.60 5.61
N VAL A 62 -2.74 -13.91 5.70
CA VAL A 62 -3.79 -13.08 5.07
C VAL A 62 -3.87 -11.73 5.77
N ILE A 63 -3.88 -11.74 7.11
CA ILE A 63 -3.62 -10.54 7.91
C ILE A 63 -2.10 -10.48 8.11
N ARG A 64 -1.45 -9.51 7.46
CA ARG A 64 0.01 -9.34 7.53
C ARG A 64 0.42 -8.62 8.81
N ASP A 65 -0.33 -7.59 9.14
CA ASP A 65 -0.05 -6.65 10.22
C ASP A 65 -1.36 -6.00 10.71
N VAL A 66 -1.28 -5.38 11.88
CA VAL A 66 -2.30 -4.48 12.41
C VAL A 66 -1.56 -3.19 12.74
N VAL A 67 -1.87 -2.11 12.04
CA VAL A 67 -1.12 -0.86 12.07
C VAL A 67 -2.03 0.33 12.36
N ALA A 68 -1.49 1.35 13.02
CA ALA A 68 -2.17 2.63 13.15
C ALA A 68 -2.10 3.38 11.81
N ARG A 69 -3.22 3.96 11.39
CA ARG A 69 -3.28 4.89 10.25
C ARG A 69 -3.13 6.31 10.79
N LEU A 70 -2.07 6.98 10.40
CA LEU A 70 -1.73 8.32 10.86
C LEU A 70 -2.24 9.37 9.86
N ASP A 71 -2.63 10.54 10.37
CA ASP A 71 -2.88 11.72 9.54
C ASP A 71 -1.54 12.38 9.20
N GLY A 72 -1.23 12.44 7.91
CA GLY A 72 0.01 13.01 7.39
C GLY A 72 0.23 14.47 7.78
N THR A 73 -0.81 15.29 7.69
CA THR A 73 -0.76 16.71 8.06
C THR A 73 -0.53 16.87 9.56
N ALA A 74 -1.21 16.06 10.38
CA ALA A 74 -1.07 16.11 11.83
C ALA A 74 0.35 15.71 12.32
N VAL A 75 1.08 14.92 11.53
CA VAL A 75 2.48 14.53 11.84
C VAL A 75 3.52 15.35 11.07
N GLY A 76 3.13 16.50 10.48
CA GLY A 76 4.07 17.42 9.83
C GLY A 76 4.49 17.02 8.42
N LYS A 77 3.73 16.15 7.74
CA LYS A 77 3.98 15.72 6.36
C LYS A 77 2.75 15.99 5.46
N PRO A 78 2.38 17.25 5.21
CA PRO A 78 1.17 17.59 4.45
C PRO A 78 1.30 17.32 2.94
N LEU A 79 2.51 17.27 2.39
CA LEU A 79 2.72 17.14 0.94
C LEU A 79 2.73 15.67 0.55
N LEU A 80 1.74 15.24 -0.24
CA LEU A 80 1.70 13.92 -0.87
C LEU A 80 2.08 14.03 -2.35
N ALA A 81 3.01 13.21 -2.82
CA ALA A 81 3.39 13.15 -4.22
C ALA A 81 3.59 11.71 -4.72
N PHE A 82 3.44 11.53 -6.02
CA PHE A 82 3.79 10.31 -6.74
C PHE A 82 4.99 10.59 -7.63
N VAL A 83 6.07 9.85 -7.44
CA VAL A 83 7.32 10.02 -8.20
C VAL A 83 7.50 8.82 -9.12
N HIS A 84 7.45 9.07 -10.42
CA HIS A 84 7.78 8.12 -11.46
C HIS A 84 9.28 8.21 -11.71
N VAL A 85 9.98 7.10 -11.60
CA VAL A 85 11.43 7.03 -11.82
C VAL A 85 11.67 6.29 -13.12
N GLU A 86 12.46 6.91 -14.00
CA GLU A 86 12.98 6.28 -15.21
C GLU A 86 14.39 5.81 -14.93
N ALA A 87 14.67 4.54 -15.21
CA ALA A 87 15.99 3.96 -15.01
C ALA A 87 16.25 2.85 -16.02
N ALA A 88 17.51 2.62 -16.36
CA ALA A 88 17.92 1.50 -17.20
C ALA A 88 17.60 0.15 -16.51
N GLY A 89 17.11 -0.81 -17.30
CA GLY A 89 16.70 -2.12 -16.79
C GLY A 89 15.44 -2.04 -15.92
N TRP A 90 15.34 -2.89 -14.90
CA TRP A 90 14.16 -2.97 -14.02
C TRP A 90 14.18 -1.96 -12.85
N GLY A 91 15.11 -0.98 -12.86
CA GLY A 91 15.27 -0.02 -11.76
C GLY A 91 15.70 -0.62 -10.41
N LYS A 92 16.05 -1.91 -10.36
CA LYS A 92 16.42 -2.62 -9.13
C LYS A 92 17.91 -2.52 -8.82
N SER A 93 18.40 -1.31 -8.55
CA SER A 93 19.74 -1.14 -7.97
C SER A 93 19.67 -1.21 -6.44
N GLU A 94 20.73 -1.70 -5.80
CA GLU A 94 20.82 -1.75 -4.33
C GLU A 94 20.61 -0.37 -3.71
N ARG A 95 21.16 0.68 -4.35
CA ARG A 95 21.02 2.06 -3.90
C ARG A 95 19.59 2.58 -4.02
N LEU A 96 18.85 2.24 -5.09
CA LEU A 96 17.44 2.62 -5.18
C LEU A 96 16.60 1.92 -4.11
N MET A 97 16.93 0.68 -3.76
CA MET A 97 16.29 -0.02 -2.65
C MET A 97 16.60 0.58 -1.27
N GLN A 98 17.67 1.35 -1.11
CA GLN A 98 17.91 2.09 0.15
C GLN A 98 16.91 3.24 0.32
N ILE A 99 16.38 3.80 -0.77
CA ILE A 99 15.40 4.89 -0.72
C ILE A 99 14.12 4.43 -0.04
N SER A 100 13.73 3.15 -0.16
CA SER A 100 12.54 2.62 0.54
C SER A 100 12.71 2.50 2.06
N ARG A 101 13.88 2.84 2.62
CA ARG A 101 14.08 2.92 4.07
C ARG A 101 13.72 4.30 4.63
N PHE A 102 13.56 5.31 3.78
CA PHE A 102 13.15 6.63 4.23
C PHE A 102 11.68 6.61 4.67
N PRO A 103 11.33 7.17 5.84
CA PRO A 103 9.95 7.21 6.32
C PRO A 103 9.04 8.11 5.46
N GLU A 104 9.60 8.90 4.56
CA GLU A 104 8.88 9.67 3.54
C GLU A 104 8.32 8.77 2.43
N VAL A 105 8.90 7.58 2.21
CA VAL A 105 8.46 6.65 1.15
C VAL A 105 7.41 5.70 1.72
N GLU A 106 6.14 5.98 1.43
CA GLU A 106 5.02 5.16 1.89
C GLU A 106 4.84 3.90 1.05
N GLU A 107 5.07 4.00 -0.26
CA GLU A 107 4.98 2.88 -1.19
C GLU A 107 6.03 2.98 -2.28
N MET A 108 6.49 1.82 -2.77
CA MET A 108 7.45 1.74 -3.85
C MET A 108 7.20 0.49 -4.68
N HIS A 109 6.94 0.67 -5.97
CA HIS A 109 6.51 -0.40 -6.88
C HIS A 109 7.35 -0.39 -8.14
N SER A 110 7.76 -1.58 -8.60
CA SER A 110 8.21 -1.75 -9.98
C SER A 110 6.98 -1.91 -10.86
N VAL A 111 6.94 -1.19 -11.98
CA VAL A 111 5.77 -1.15 -12.86
C VAL A 111 6.15 -1.54 -14.28
N ALA A 112 5.17 -2.00 -15.04
CA ALA A 112 5.29 -2.12 -16.49
C ALA A 112 4.84 -0.80 -17.11
N GLY A 113 5.64 -0.23 -18.02
CA GLY A 113 5.35 1.05 -18.68
C GLY A 113 6.62 1.87 -18.86
N ASP A 114 6.44 3.17 -19.10
CA ASP A 114 7.55 4.11 -19.37
C ASP A 114 8.40 4.41 -18.14
N ALA A 115 7.81 4.34 -16.95
CA ALA A 115 8.54 4.38 -15.70
C ALA A 115 9.00 2.98 -15.30
N SER A 116 10.19 2.86 -14.73
CA SER A 116 10.66 1.60 -14.15
C SER A 116 10.11 1.38 -12.74
N MET A 117 9.88 2.48 -12.00
CA MET A 117 9.37 2.48 -10.63
C MET A 117 8.40 3.63 -10.39
N ILE A 118 7.45 3.42 -9.49
CA ILE A 118 6.56 4.48 -8.96
C ILE A 118 6.66 4.46 -7.43
N LEU A 119 6.90 5.63 -6.84
CA LEU A 119 6.93 5.85 -5.40
C LEU A 119 5.73 6.71 -5.00
N LYS A 120 5.11 6.37 -3.88
CA LYS A 120 4.19 7.27 -3.15
C LYS A 120 4.96 7.84 -1.97
N VAL A 121 5.07 9.16 -1.91
CA VAL A 121 5.90 9.84 -0.92
C VAL A 121 5.11 10.90 -0.17
N ARG A 122 5.37 11.00 1.14
CA ARG A 122 4.77 12.03 1.99
C ARG A 122 5.86 12.82 2.71
N LEU A 123 5.82 14.13 2.54
CA LEU A 123 6.91 15.05 2.81
C LEU A 123 6.40 16.29 3.55
N GLU A 124 7.30 16.99 4.23
CA GLU A 124 6.99 18.23 4.95
C GLU A 124 6.64 19.38 3.99
N ASN A 125 7.41 19.53 2.91
CA ASN A 125 7.35 20.69 2.02
C ASN A 125 8.00 20.38 0.64
N PRO A 126 7.87 21.28 -0.35
CA PRO A 126 8.48 21.09 -1.67
C PRO A 126 10.01 20.96 -1.66
N GLN A 127 10.71 21.59 -0.71
CA GLN A 127 12.18 21.48 -0.58
C GLN A 127 12.60 20.06 -0.18
N ALA A 128 11.83 19.41 0.70
CA ALA A 128 12.03 18.01 1.03
C ALA A 128 11.81 17.09 -0.19
N LEU A 129 10.83 17.42 -1.05
CA LEU A 129 10.64 16.71 -2.33
C LEU A 129 11.86 16.87 -3.24
N GLU A 130 12.34 18.10 -3.42
CA GLU A 130 13.55 18.37 -4.22
C GLU A 130 14.76 17.58 -3.72
N PHE A 131 14.98 17.55 -2.40
CA PHE A 131 16.05 16.75 -1.80
C PHE A 131 15.90 15.26 -2.12
N LEU A 132 14.71 14.70 -1.94
CA LEU A 132 14.43 13.29 -2.27
C LEU A 132 14.67 13.00 -3.76
N LEU A 133 14.23 13.88 -4.65
CA LEU A 133 14.49 13.75 -6.08
C LEU A 133 15.99 13.81 -6.38
N GLY A 134 16.76 14.66 -5.70
CA GLY A 134 18.22 14.69 -5.80
C GLY A 134 18.86 13.36 -5.39
N GLN A 135 18.38 12.73 -4.31
CA GLN A 135 18.84 11.40 -3.89
C GLN A 135 18.55 10.35 -4.96
N ILE A 136 17.35 10.36 -5.56
CA ILE A 136 16.96 9.44 -6.64
C ILE A 136 17.84 9.63 -7.88
N HIS A 137 18.03 10.86 -8.34
CA HIS A 137 18.85 11.15 -9.53
C HIS A 137 20.32 10.78 -9.34
N SER A 138 20.83 10.79 -8.10
CA SER A 138 22.21 10.41 -7.80
C SER A 138 22.48 8.90 -7.96
N VAL A 139 21.43 8.08 -8.13
CA VAL A 139 21.54 6.63 -8.30
C VAL A 139 21.99 6.31 -9.73
N PRO A 140 23.11 5.58 -9.92
CA PRO A 140 23.55 5.16 -11.24
C PRO A 140 22.46 4.40 -12.00
N GLY A 141 22.25 4.78 -13.26
CA GLY A 141 21.25 4.18 -14.14
C GLY A 141 19.87 4.84 -14.07
N VAL A 142 19.61 5.77 -13.14
CA VAL A 142 18.42 6.65 -13.20
C VAL A 142 18.63 7.68 -14.29
N SER A 143 17.70 7.75 -15.24
CA SER A 143 17.72 8.69 -16.36
C SER A 143 16.84 9.92 -16.14
N GLY A 144 15.88 9.84 -15.22
CA GLY A 144 15.02 10.98 -14.88
C GLY A 144 13.89 10.63 -13.92
N THR A 145 13.13 11.65 -13.53
CA THR A 145 11.90 11.49 -12.73
C THR A 145 10.78 12.39 -13.24
N ARG A 146 9.53 11.95 -13.05
CA ARG A 146 8.33 12.79 -13.17
C ARG A 146 7.56 12.76 -11.86
N SER A 147 7.22 13.93 -11.33
CA SER A 147 6.57 14.05 -10.03
C SER A 147 5.17 14.64 -10.17
N TYR A 148 4.19 14.02 -9.50
CA TYR A 148 2.80 14.44 -9.47
C TYR A 148 2.41 14.72 -8.03
N VAL A 149 2.25 16.00 -7.68
CA VAL A 149 1.83 16.41 -6.34
C VAL A 149 0.31 16.29 -6.24
N ALA A 150 -0.19 15.59 -5.22
CA ALA A 150 -1.61 15.49 -4.96
C ALA A 150 -2.10 16.81 -4.35
N LEU A 151 -3.05 17.48 -5.01
CA LEU A 151 -3.67 18.71 -4.51
C LEU A 151 -4.76 18.42 -3.48
N SER A 152 -5.47 17.31 -3.64
CA SER A 152 -6.52 16.85 -2.73
C SER A 152 -6.63 15.33 -2.80
N THR A 153 -6.98 14.71 -1.68
CA THR A 153 -7.13 13.26 -1.56
C THR A 153 -8.57 12.94 -1.18
N TYR A 154 -9.36 12.46 -2.15
CA TYR A 154 -10.75 12.06 -1.91
C TYR A 154 -10.89 10.68 -1.26
N LEU A 155 -9.94 9.79 -1.49
CA LEU A 155 -9.95 8.43 -0.95
C LEU A 155 -8.53 7.91 -0.76
N GLU A 156 -8.22 7.46 0.46
CA GLU A 156 -7.00 6.74 0.80
C GLU A 156 -7.34 5.63 1.80
N ARG A 157 -7.28 4.38 1.35
CA ARG A 157 -7.69 3.21 2.15
C ARG A 157 -6.78 2.00 1.89
N PRO A 158 -6.63 1.10 2.88
CA PRO A 158 -5.88 -0.14 2.70
C PRO A 158 -6.61 -1.11 1.74
N VAL A 159 -5.95 -2.22 1.44
CA VAL A 159 -6.51 -3.33 0.65
C VAL A 159 -7.84 -3.80 1.24
N GLN A 160 -8.86 -3.93 0.38
CA GLN A 160 -10.19 -4.40 0.74
C GLN A 160 -10.32 -5.91 0.57
N ALA A 161 -11.11 -6.56 1.43
CA ALA A 161 -11.31 -8.01 1.41
C ALA A 161 -12.37 -8.47 0.39
N GLN A 162 -13.25 -7.55 0.01
CA GLN A 162 -14.27 -7.78 -1.01
C GLN A 162 -13.64 -7.80 -2.40
N VAL A 163 -14.25 -8.56 -3.30
CA VAL A 163 -13.90 -8.60 -4.72
C VAL A 163 -15.17 -8.29 -5.49
N THR A 164 -15.12 -7.26 -6.33
CA THR A 164 -16.19 -6.95 -7.26
C THR A 164 -16.33 -8.10 -8.25
N ALA A 165 -17.44 -8.82 -8.20
CA ALA A 165 -17.70 -9.93 -9.13
C ALA A 165 -18.22 -9.40 -10.48
N GLU A 166 -19.09 -8.40 -10.42
CA GLU A 166 -19.65 -7.70 -11.57
C GLU A 166 -19.39 -6.21 -11.36
N TRP A 167 -18.76 -5.57 -12.34
CA TRP A 167 -18.46 -4.15 -12.30
C TRP A 167 -19.72 -3.38 -12.66
N PRO A 168 -20.34 -2.65 -11.71
CA PRO A 168 -21.53 -1.87 -12.03
C PRO A 168 -21.16 -0.76 -13.01
N SER A 169 -22.09 -0.36 -13.87
CA SER A 169 -21.96 0.90 -14.59
C SER A 169 -21.90 2.03 -13.55
N VAL A 170 -20.90 2.91 -13.66
CA VAL A 170 -20.84 4.11 -12.83
C VAL A 170 -21.88 5.07 -13.40
N PRO A 171 -23.00 5.34 -12.70
CA PRO A 171 -24.00 6.27 -13.22
C PRO A 171 -23.38 7.65 -13.35
N LEU A 172 -23.66 8.33 -14.46
CA LEU A 172 -23.32 9.74 -14.58
C LEU A 172 -24.08 10.52 -13.49
N PRO A 173 -23.46 11.52 -12.85
CA PRO A 173 -24.19 12.41 -11.96
C PRO A 173 -25.38 13.01 -12.71
N SER A 174 -26.52 13.16 -12.03
CA SER A 174 -27.67 13.87 -12.58
C SER A 174 -27.28 15.32 -12.88
N GLU A 175 -27.59 15.79 -14.08
CA GLU A 175 -27.41 17.19 -14.51
C GLU A 175 -28.06 18.20 -13.55
#